data_AF-A0A7V9FD85-F1
#
_entry.id   AF-A0A7V9FD85-F1
#
_cell.length_a   1.000
_cell.length_b   1.000
_cell.length_c   1.000
_cell.angle_alpha   90.00
_cell.angle_beta   90.00
_cell.angle_gamma   90.00
#
_symmetry.space_group_name_H-M   'P 1'
#
loop_
_entity.id
_entity.type
_entity.pdbx_description
1 polymer ?
#
loop_
_entity_poly.entity_id
_entity_poly.type
_entity_poly.pdbx_seq_one_letter_code
_entity_poly.pdbx_strand_id
1 'polypeptide(L)'
;IEEFYLYDHLIDSGVQPASERPEDIVLNRLTAEDVLKALDSLSEEFRHVVLLADVEGFTYREIAEILDIPVGTVMSRLYRARRRLQGSLYDFAVQSGYIKERSDND
;
A
#
# COMPACT_ATOMS: atom_id res chain seq x y z
N ILE A 1 -12.64 -24.91 7.87
CA ILE A 1 -13.96 -25.55 7.59
C ILE A 1 -15.10 -24.50 7.64
N GLU A 2 -14.99 -23.43 8.44
CA GLU A 2 -15.95 -22.31 8.47
C GLU A 2 -16.00 -21.44 7.21
N GLU A 3 -14.89 -21.33 6.47
CA GLU A 3 -14.80 -20.51 5.25
C GLU A 3 -15.70 -21.01 4.11
N PHE A 4 -15.92 -22.33 4.02
CA PHE A 4 -16.81 -22.93 3.02
C PHE A 4 -18.29 -22.67 3.31
N TYR A 5 -18.68 -22.55 4.58
CA TYR A 5 -20.06 -22.24 4.96
C TYR A 5 -20.44 -20.79 4.66
N LEU A 6 -19.50 -19.86 4.76
CA LEU A 6 -19.76 -18.45 4.43
C LEU A 6 -19.98 -18.27 2.92
N TYR A 7 -19.20 -18.96 2.09
CA TYR A 7 -19.34 -18.94 0.64
C TYR A 7 -20.67 -19.55 0.16
N ASP A 8 -21.07 -20.71 0.69
CA ASP A 8 -22.35 -21.32 0.32
C ASP A 8 -23.55 -20.49 0.77
N HIS A 9 -23.48 -19.84 1.94
CA HIS A 9 -24.58 -19.01 2.45
C HIS A 9 -24.76 -17.71 1.67
N LEU A 10 -23.68 -17.17 1.09
CA LEU A 10 -23.72 -15.98 0.22
C LEU A 10 -24.36 -16.30 -1.13
N ILE A 11 -24.04 -17.46 -1.72
CA ILE A 11 -24.62 -17.91 -3.00
C ILE A 11 -26.14 -18.12 -2.89
N ASP A 12 -26.63 -18.69 -1.79
CA ASP A 12 -28.06 -18.97 -1.56
C ASP A 12 -28.88 -17.68 -1.28
N SER A 13 -28.24 -16.63 -0.78
CA SER A 13 -28.88 -15.33 -0.50
C SER A 13 -29.13 -14.46 -1.74
N GLY A 14 -28.75 -14.92 -2.93
CA GLY A 14 -28.84 -14.13 -4.17
C GLY A 14 -27.86 -12.95 -4.24
N VAL A 15 -27.00 -12.81 -3.24
CA VAL A 15 -25.83 -11.93 -3.29
C VAL A 15 -24.79 -12.66 -4.14
N GLN A 16 -24.82 -12.44 -5.45
CA GLN A 16 -23.61 -12.64 -6.23
C GLN A 16 -22.57 -11.71 -5.61
N PRO A 17 -21.43 -12.20 -5.06
CA PRO A 17 -20.30 -11.31 -4.87
C PRO A 17 -20.08 -10.74 -6.27
N ALA A 18 -20.25 -9.42 -6.42
CA ALA A 18 -20.06 -8.75 -7.69
C ALA A 18 -18.75 -9.28 -8.23
N SER A 19 -18.86 -10.13 -9.24
CA SER A 19 -17.75 -10.92 -9.74
C SER A 19 -16.74 -9.90 -10.21
N GLU A 20 -15.65 -9.72 -9.47
CA GLU A 20 -14.51 -8.94 -9.96
C GLU A 20 -14.24 -9.48 -11.34
N ARG A 21 -14.42 -8.63 -12.35
CA ARG A 21 -14.33 -9.09 -13.72
C ARG A 21 -12.90 -9.60 -13.92
N PRO A 22 -12.65 -10.60 -14.79
CA PRO A 22 -11.29 -11.09 -15.01
C PRO A 22 -10.29 -9.95 -15.30
N GLU A 23 -10.74 -8.92 -16.01
CA GLU A 23 -10.02 -7.67 -16.23
C GLU A 23 -9.68 -6.90 -14.94
N ASP A 24 -10.60 -6.81 -13.98
CA ASP A 24 -10.39 -6.14 -12.69
C ASP A 24 -9.40 -6.92 -11.81
N ILE A 25 -9.46 -8.26 -11.82
CA ILE A 25 -8.54 -9.12 -11.06
C ILE A 25 -7.10 -8.97 -11.59
N VAL A 26 -6.93 -8.98 -12.91
CA VAL A 26 -5.62 -8.82 -13.54
C VAL A 26 -5.08 -7.41 -13.27
N LEU A 27 -5.93 -6.38 -13.39
CA LEU A 27 -5.55 -5.00 -13.07
C LEU A 27 -5.14 -4.86 -11.60
N ASN A 28 -5.92 -5.41 -10.67
CA ASN A 28 -5.61 -5.42 -9.22
C ASN A 28 -4.30 -6.14 -8.88
N ARG A 29 -3.94 -7.19 -9.63
CA ARG A 29 -2.66 -7.90 -9.43
C ARG A 29 -1.47 -7.09 -9.94
N LEU A 30 -1.60 -6.50 -11.13
CA LEU A 30 -0.56 -5.63 -11.70
C LEU A 30 -0.33 -4.40 -10.81
N THR A 31 -1.42 -3.82 -10.27
CA THR A 31 -1.33 -2.68 -9.35
C THR A 31 -0.66 -3.04 -8.03
N ALA A 32 -0.94 -4.23 -7.48
CA ALA A 32 -0.27 -4.73 -6.28
C ALA A 32 1.23 -4.99 -6.50
N GLU A 33 1.62 -5.50 -7.68
CA GLU A 33 3.03 -5.74 -7.99
C GLU A 33 3.87 -4.46 -8.01
N ASP A 34 3.35 -3.36 -8.56
CA ASP A 34 4.10 -2.10 -8.64
C ASP A 34 4.32 -1.47 -7.26
N VAL A 35 3.32 -1.56 -6.38
CA VAL A 35 3.45 -1.15 -4.98
C VAL A 35 4.49 -1.99 -4.26
N LEU A 36 4.47 -3.32 -4.43
CA LEU A 36 5.46 -4.21 -3.83
C LEU A 36 6.88 -3.93 -4.34
N LYS A 37 7.06 -3.74 -5.65
CA LYS A 37 8.37 -3.37 -6.24
C LYS A 37 8.88 -2.04 -5.69
N ALA A 38 8.00 -1.05 -5.50
CA ALA A 38 8.38 0.23 -4.92
C ALA A 38 8.83 0.08 -3.46
N LEU A 39 8.12 -0.71 -2.65
CA LEU A 39 8.53 -1.03 -1.28
C LEU A 39 9.86 -1.80 -1.23
N ASP A 40 10.04 -2.77 -2.14
CA ASP A 40 11.28 -3.56 -2.24
C ASP A 40 12.49 -2.73 -2.70
N SER A 41 12.27 -1.64 -3.44
CA SER A 41 13.33 -0.70 -3.83
C SER A 41 13.89 0.13 -2.67
N LEU A 42 13.15 0.23 -1.55
CA LEU A 42 13.63 0.91 -0.36
C LEU A 42 14.70 0.06 0.33
N SER A 43 15.70 0.73 0.93
CA SER A 43 16.57 0.05 1.89
C SER A 43 15.72 -0.45 3.07
N GLU A 44 16.18 -1.53 3.70
CA GLU A 44 15.49 -2.17 4.82
C GLU A 44 15.09 -1.18 5.92
N GLU A 45 16.01 -0.28 6.30
CA GLU A 45 15.75 0.78 7.29
C GLU A 45 14.60 1.73 6.93
N PHE A 46 14.40 2.01 5.64
CA PHE A 46 13.31 2.85 5.15
C PHE A 46 12.02 2.07 5.02
N ARG A 47 12.10 0.80 4.60
CA ARG A 47 10.94 -0.08 4.48
C ARG A 47 10.30 -0.34 5.85
N HIS A 48 11.11 -0.65 6.87
CA HIS A 48 10.61 -0.92 8.22
C HIS A 48 9.83 0.26 8.81
N VAL A 49 10.36 1.49 8.70
CA VAL A 49 9.64 2.66 9.23
C VAL A 49 8.34 2.94 8.48
N VAL A 50 8.30 2.72 7.16
CA VAL A 50 7.08 2.90 6.36
C VAL A 50 6.05 1.86 6.72
N LEU A 51 6.41 0.57 6.79
CA LEU A 51 5.47 -0.49 7.15
C LEU A 51 4.87 -0.23 8.54
N LEU A 52 5.72 0.04 9.54
CA LEU A 52 5.23 0.28 10.89
C LEU A 52 4.33 1.53 11.00
N ALA A 53 4.64 2.61 10.27
CA ALA A 53 3.86 3.85 10.36
C ALA A 53 2.61 3.86 9.48
N ASP A 54 2.78 3.52 8.19
CA ASP A 54 1.78 3.74 7.15
C ASP A 54 0.90 2.49 6.91
N VAL A 55 1.36 1.29 7.31
CA VAL A 55 0.60 0.04 7.19
C VAL A 55 0.08 -0.42 8.56
N GLU A 56 0.95 -0.53 9.56
CA GLU A 56 0.57 -1.02 10.89
C GLU A 56 -0.02 0.08 11.80
N GLY A 57 0.20 1.36 11.46
CA GLY A 57 -0.39 2.49 12.19
C GLY A 57 0.26 2.83 13.53
N PHE A 58 1.48 2.37 13.80
CA PHE A 58 2.22 2.73 15.02
C PHE A 58 2.58 4.22 15.05
N THR A 59 2.59 4.79 16.26
CA THR A 59 3.10 6.15 16.48
C THR A 59 4.62 6.20 16.32
N TYR A 60 5.18 7.39 16.01
CA TYR A 60 6.62 7.54 15.85
C TYR A 60 7.43 7.20 17.11
N ARG A 61 6.80 7.29 18.29
CA ARG A 61 7.42 6.89 19.57
C ARG A 61 7.49 5.36 19.69
N GLU A 62 6.39 4.66 19.41
CA GLU A 62 6.37 3.19 19.40
C GLU A 62 7.35 2.62 18.37
N ILE A 63 7.44 3.23 17.18
CA ILE A 63 8.40 2.81 16.15
C ILE A 63 9.84 3.00 16.63
N ALA A 64 10.13 4.12 17.31
CA ALA A 64 11.44 4.38 17.88
C ALA A 64 11.82 3.33 18.93
N GLU A 65 10.86 2.89 19.74
CA GLU A 65 11.03 1.83 20.73
C GLU A 65 11.20 0.45 20.07
N ILE A 66 10.39 0.10 19.07
CA ILE A 66 10.45 -1.18 18.33
C ILE A 66 11.80 -1.35 17.62
N LEU A 67 12.29 -0.28 16.99
CA LEU A 67 13.51 -0.31 16.18
C LEU A 67 14.78 0.08 16.94
N ASP A 68 14.67 0.44 18.22
CA ASP A 68 15.75 0.95 19.07
C ASP A 68 16.55 2.10 18.41
N ILE A 69 15.83 3.13 17.95
CA ILE A 69 16.40 4.32 17.31
C ILE A 69 15.76 5.62 17.81
N PRO A 70 16.42 6.77 17.70
CA PRO A 70 15.82 8.05 18.07
C PRO A 70 14.54 8.38 17.26
N VAL A 71 13.54 9.01 17.90
CA VAL A 71 12.32 9.49 17.22
C VAL A 71 12.63 10.43 16.04
N GLY A 72 13.66 11.28 16.16
CA GLY A 72 14.11 12.13 15.04
C GLY A 72 14.66 11.32 13.86
N THR A 73 15.26 10.15 14.12
CA THR A 73 15.69 9.21 13.08
C THR A 73 14.48 8.60 12.39
N VAL A 74 13.44 8.19 13.12
CA VAL A 74 12.16 7.71 12.56
C VAL A 74 11.57 8.76 11.61
N MET A 75 11.45 10.02 12.07
CA MET A 75 10.91 11.11 11.26
C MET A 75 11.74 11.34 9.98
N SER A 76 13.06 11.41 10.09
CA SER A 76 13.93 11.64 8.92
C SER A 76 13.96 10.47 7.95
N ARG A 77 13.90 9.22 8.44
CA ARG A 77 13.78 8.01 7.62
C ARG A 77 12.43 7.98 6.89
N LEU A 78 11.32 8.23 7.60
CA LEU A 78 9.98 8.31 7.00
C LEU A 78 9.88 9.37 5.90
N TYR A 79 10.40 10.57 6.16
CA TYR A 79 10.40 11.64 5.16
C TYR A 79 11.10 11.20 3.86
N ARG A 80 12.30 10.62 3.97
CA ARG A 80 13.07 10.16 2.81
C ARG A 80 12.40 8.96 2.12
N ALA A 81 11.87 8.01 2.89
CA ALA A 81 11.19 6.84 2.38
C ALA A 81 9.93 7.22 1.58
N ARG A 82 9.06 8.08 2.15
CA ARG A 82 7.85 8.57 1.48
C ARG A 82 8.17 9.36 0.21
N ARG A 83 9.25 10.17 0.19
CA ARG A 83 9.68 10.86 -1.03
C ARG A 83 10.13 9.91 -2.13
N ARG A 84 10.81 8.81 -1.78
CA ARG A 84 11.19 7.78 -2.75
C ARG A 84 9.96 7.05 -3.30
N LEU A 85 9.06 6.61 -2.43
CA LEU A 85 7.81 5.96 -2.83
C LEU A 85 6.95 6.88 -3.70
N GLN A 86 6.85 8.17 -3.36
CA GLN A 86 6.14 9.15 -4.17
C GLN A 86 6.69 9.21 -5.59
N GLY A 87 8.02 9.19 -5.76
CA GLY A 87 8.64 9.17 -7.09
C GLY A 87 8.36 7.87 -7.84
N SER A 88 8.54 6.72 -7.18
CA SER A 88 8.36 5.40 -7.80
C SER A 88 6.90 5.08 -8.13
N LEU A 89 5.94 5.62 -7.39
CA LEU A 89 4.51 5.35 -7.54
C LEU A 89 3.75 6.48 -8.24
N TYR A 90 4.43 7.50 -8.78
CA TYR A 90 3.75 8.61 -9.45
C TYR A 90 2.95 8.15 -10.67
N ASP A 91 3.61 7.46 -11.61
CA ASP A 91 2.96 6.96 -12.83
C ASP A 91 1.83 5.99 -12.48
N PHE A 92 2.06 5.12 -11.50
CA PHE A 92 1.04 4.24 -10.93
C PHE A 92 -0.18 5.01 -10.43
N ALA A 93 0.04 6.08 -9.66
CA ALA A 93 -1.03 6.89 -9.10
C ALA A 93 -1.81 7.65 -10.18
N VAL A 94 -1.16 8.08 -11.27
CA VAL A 94 -1.82 8.69 -12.44
C VAL A 94 -2.68 7.65 -13.16
N GLN A 95 -2.10 6.50 -13.51
CA GLN A 95 -2.79 5.43 -14.26
C GLN A 95 -3.98 4.86 -13.50
N SER A 96 -3.87 4.75 -12.17
CA SER A 96 -4.94 4.27 -11.30
C SER A 96 -5.96 5.36 -10.93
N GLY A 97 -5.77 6.61 -11.39
CA GLY A 97 -6.68 7.72 -11.14
C GLY A 97 -6.65 8.29 -9.72
N TYR A 98 -5.66 7.93 -8.88
CA TYR A 98 -5.48 8.48 -7.54
C TYR A 98 -5.02 9.96 -7.58
N ILE A 99 -4.30 10.35 -8.63
CA ILE A 99 -3.92 11.73 -8.89
C ILE A 99 -4.32 12.11 -10.32
N LYS A 100 -4.80 13.34 -10.49
CA LYS A 100 -4.96 13.91 -11.84
C LYS A 100 -3.57 14.18 -12.39
N GLU A 101 -3.31 13.74 -13.62
CA GLU A 101 -2.10 14.08 -14.34
C GLU A 101 -1.93 15.60 -14.29
N ARG A 102 -0.74 16.07 -13.88
CA ARG A 102 -0.47 17.50 -13.81
C ARG A 102 -0.55 18.02 -15.24
N SER A 103 -1.64 18.69 -15.60
CA SER A 103 -1.70 19.44 -16.84
C SER A 103 -0.60 20.50 -16.75
N ASP A 104 0.44 20.37 -17.58
CA ASP A 104 1.45 21.40 -17.76
C ASP A 104 0.77 22.64 -18.38
N ASN A 105 0.15 23.46 -17.53
CA ASN A 105 -0.30 24.80 -17.86
C ASN A 105 -0.51 25.59 -16.56
N ASP A 106 0.60 26.00 -15.93
CA ASP A 106 0.64 27.14 -14.99
C ASP A 106 2.04 27.78 -15.02
#